data_AF-A0A1F7PLM2-F1
#
_entry.id   AF-A0A1F7PLM2-F1
#
_cell.length_a   1.000
_cell.length_b   1.000
_cell.length_c   1.000
_cell.angle_alpha   90.00
_cell.angle_beta   90.00
_cell.angle_gamma   90.00
#
_symmetry.space_group_name_H-M   'P 1'
#
loop_
_entity.id
_entity.type
_entity.pdbx_description
1 polymer ?
#
loop_
_entity_poly.entity_id
_entity_poly.type
_entity_poly.pdbx_seq_one_letter_code
_entity_poly.pdbx_strand_id
1 'polypeptide(L)'
;MKVSLDVMIAGLDRVAVDAVGVAMLRLHGTTRAVSAGRVFEQAQIARAAELGLGVSRPELIDLVTDDRAGQDVLARLRPVLLAP
;
A
#
# COMPACT_ATOMS: atom_id res chain seq x y z
N MET A 1 -7.38 -16.43 -9.42
CA MET A 1 -7.66 -16.80 -8.02
C MET A 1 -8.25 -15.58 -7.33
N LYS A 2 -9.46 -15.67 -6.75
CA LYS A 2 -10.08 -14.57 -6.00
C LYS A 2 -9.63 -14.70 -4.55
N VAL A 3 -8.97 -13.68 -4.03
CA VAL A 3 -8.58 -13.60 -2.61
C VAL A 3 -9.62 -12.74 -1.90
N SER A 4 -10.19 -13.23 -0.80
CA SER A 4 -10.99 -12.41 0.11
C SER A 4 -10.02 -11.74 1.09
N LEU A 5 -9.90 -10.43 0.97
CA LEU A 5 -9.20 -9.58 1.90
C LEU A 5 -10.28 -8.96 2.78
N ASP A 6 -10.51 -9.51 3.97
CA ASP A 6 -11.48 -8.98 4.94
C ASP A 6 -10.93 -7.70 5.61
N VAL A 7 -10.49 -6.74 4.79
CA VAL A 7 -9.84 -5.48 5.18
C VAL A 7 -10.45 -4.34 4.38
N MET A 8 -10.84 -3.27 5.06
CA MET A 8 -11.22 -2.01 4.43
C MET A 8 -10.09 -0.99 4.61
N ILE A 9 -9.66 -0.37 3.51
CA ILE A 9 -8.67 0.71 3.50
C ILE A 9 -9.43 2.01 3.22
N ALA A 10 -9.19 3.04 4.04
CA ALA A 10 -9.76 4.36 3.86
C ALA A 10 -8.68 5.43 4.07
N GLY A 11 -8.73 6.48 3.26
CA GLY A 11 -7.82 7.61 3.32
C GLY A 11 -8.24 8.72 2.36
N LEU A 12 -7.82 9.95 2.65
CA LEU A 12 -8.11 11.12 1.80
C LEU A 12 -7.10 11.26 0.64
N ASP A 13 -5.88 10.80 0.85
CA ASP A 13 -4.82 10.82 -0.16
C ASP A 13 -4.94 9.60 -1.07
N ARG A 14 -5.20 9.83 -2.35
CA ARG A 14 -5.42 8.77 -3.34
C ARG A 14 -4.17 7.95 -3.62
N VAL A 15 -2.99 8.57 -3.57
CA VAL A 15 -1.71 7.90 -3.79
C VAL A 15 -1.39 7.01 -2.60
N ALA A 16 -1.65 7.50 -1.38
CA ALA A 16 -1.50 6.70 -0.17
C ALA A 16 -2.38 5.46 -0.19
N VAL A 17 -3.66 5.61 -0.54
CA VAL A 17 -4.61 4.48 -0.62
C VAL A 17 -4.17 3.44 -1.65
N ASP A 18 -3.72 3.87 -2.84
CA ASP A 18 -3.23 2.95 -3.87
C ASP A 18 -1.94 2.23 -3.45
N ALA A 19 -0.99 2.94 -2.84
CA ALA A 19 0.25 2.36 -2.32
C ALA A 19 -0.01 1.29 -1.24
N VAL A 20 -0.92 1.57 -0.31
CA VAL A 20 -1.36 0.60 0.71
C VAL A 20 -2.07 -0.59 0.07
N GLY A 21 -2.91 -0.36 -0.95
CA GLY A 21 -3.56 -1.41 -1.73
C GLY A 21 -2.56 -2.33 -2.43
N VAL A 22 -1.55 -1.77 -3.10
CA VAL A 22 -0.45 -2.54 -3.72
C VAL A 22 0.31 -3.36 -2.68
N ALA A 23 0.66 -2.77 -1.54
CA ALA A 23 1.34 -3.49 -0.47
C ALA A 23 0.49 -4.64 0.08
N MET A 24 -0.83 -4.47 0.20
CA MET A 24 -1.77 -5.53 0.58
C MET A 24 -1.83 -6.66 -0.45
N LEU A 25 -1.84 -6.34 -1.75
CA LEU A 25 -1.79 -7.34 -2.81
C LEU A 25 -0.49 -8.15 -2.75
N ARG A 26 0.65 -7.48 -2.52
CA ARG A 26 1.95 -8.15 -2.36
C ARG A 26 1.96 -9.10 -1.16
N LEU A 27 1.40 -8.67 -0.03
CA LEU A 27 1.32 -9.47 1.19
C LEU A 27 0.56 -10.80 1.00
N HIS A 28 -0.41 -10.85 0.08
CA HIS A 28 -1.27 -12.01 -0.13
C HIS A 28 -0.91 -12.85 -1.37
N GLY A 29 0.20 -12.53 -2.03
CA GLY A 29 0.61 -13.19 -3.26
C GLY A 29 -0.11 -12.61 -4.48
N THR A 30 0.60 -11.81 -5.25
CA THR A 30 0.13 -11.17 -6.49
C THR A 30 1.04 -11.52 -7.67
N THR A 31 0.78 -10.92 -8.83
CA THR A 31 1.57 -11.13 -10.05
C THR A 31 2.98 -10.54 -9.91
N ARG A 32 3.93 -11.06 -10.70
CA ARG A 32 5.32 -10.57 -10.73
C ARG A 32 5.40 -9.07 -11.04
N ALA A 33 4.53 -8.55 -11.90
CA ALA A 33 4.51 -7.14 -12.28
C ALA A 33 4.22 -6.23 -11.07
N VAL A 34 3.30 -6.65 -10.19
CA VAL A 34 2.97 -5.90 -8.98
C VAL A 34 3.99 -6.12 -7.87
N SER A 35 4.59 -7.32 -7.78
CA SER A 35 5.57 -7.66 -6.74
C SER A 35 6.99 -7.10 -6.95
N ALA A 36 7.33 -6.63 -8.16
CA ALA A 36 8.68 -6.15 -8.47
C ALA A 36 8.93 -4.70 -8.00
N GLY A 37 10.16 -4.43 -7.55
CA GLY A 37 10.61 -3.09 -7.13
C GLY A 37 9.87 -2.52 -5.93
N ARG A 38 10.04 -1.22 -5.67
CA ARG A 38 9.32 -0.50 -4.61
C ARG A 38 7.85 -0.30 -4.99
N VAL A 39 7.01 -0.13 -3.98
CA VAL A 39 5.59 0.23 -4.20
C VAL A 39 5.47 1.54 -5.00
N PHE A 40 6.28 2.53 -4.66
CA PHE A 40 6.31 3.84 -5.33
C PHE A 40 6.99 3.84 -6.72
N GLU A 41 7.55 2.70 -7.16
CA GLU A 41 8.05 2.54 -8.53
C GLU A 41 6.96 2.05 -9.50
N GLN A 42 5.78 1.67 -9.00
CA GLN A 42 4.67 1.33 -9.86
C GLN A 42 4.27 2.54 -10.70
N ALA A 43 4.15 2.36 -12.02
CA ALA A 43 4.02 3.46 -12.98
C ALA A 43 2.86 4.42 -12.64
N GLN A 44 1.72 3.90 -12.16
CA GLN A 44 0.59 4.73 -11.77
C GLN A 44 0.87 5.55 -10.50
N ILE A 45 1.55 4.98 -9.50
CA ILE A 45 1.88 5.65 -8.23
C ILE A 45 2.97 6.70 -8.47
N ALA A 46 4.04 6.33 -9.16
CA ALA A 46 5.15 7.22 -9.49
C ALA A 46 4.65 8.46 -10.23
N ARG A 47 3.84 8.27 -11.29
CA ARG A 47 3.29 9.38 -12.07
C ARG A 47 2.34 10.26 -11.26
N ALA A 48 1.51 9.68 -10.39
CA ALA A 48 0.61 10.46 -9.55
C ALA A 48 1.37 11.30 -8.52
N ALA A 49 2.45 10.76 -7.95
CA ALA A 49 3.36 11.48 -7.06
C ALA A 49 4.09 12.62 -7.78
N GLU A 50 4.61 12.38 -9.00
CA GLU A 50 5.25 13.40 -9.84
C GLU A 50 4.30 14.56 -10.20
N LEU A 51 3.02 14.26 -10.40
CA LEU A 51 1.97 15.24 -10.67
C LEU A 51 1.45 15.95 -9.42
N GLY A 52 1.95 15.62 -8.22
CA GLY A 52 1.51 16.22 -6.96
C GLY A 52 0.08 15.86 -6.55
N LEU A 53 -0.43 14.70 -7.00
CA LEU A 53 -1.80 14.25 -6.70
C LEU A 53 -1.95 13.56 -5.33
N GLY A 54 -0.86 13.48 -4.57
CA GLY A 54 -0.81 12.91 -3.23
C GLY A 54 0.63 12.79 -2.72
N VAL A 55 0.82 11.94 -1.71
CA VAL A 55 2.14 11.66 -1.11
C VAL A 55 3.16 11.19 -2.14
N SER A 56 4.42 11.56 -1.94
CA SER A 56 5.52 11.23 -2.86
C SER A 56 6.40 10.06 -2.41
N ARG A 57 6.23 9.58 -1.17
CA ARG A 57 7.03 8.50 -0.58
C ARG A 57 6.24 7.80 0.53
N PRO A 58 6.54 6.52 0.84
CA PRO A 58 5.74 5.74 1.77
C PRO A 58 5.85 6.24 3.22
N GLU A 59 6.93 6.92 3.61
CA GLU A 59 7.13 7.43 4.98
C GLU A 59 6.19 8.59 5.34
N LEU A 60 5.51 9.18 4.35
CA LEU A 60 4.50 10.23 4.57
C LEU A 60 3.11 9.66 4.85
N ILE A 61 2.95 8.34 4.75
CA ILE A 61 1.67 7.65 5.00
C ILE A 61 1.61 7.25 6.46
N ASP A 62 0.67 7.83 7.21
CA ASP A 62 0.34 7.35 8.55
C ASP A 62 -0.70 6.22 8.46
N LEU A 63 -0.42 5.11 9.13
CA LEU A 63 -1.27 3.92 9.15
C LEU A 63 -1.85 3.73 10.55
N VAL A 64 -3.17 3.88 10.65
CA VAL A 64 -3.92 3.83 11.91
C VAL A 64 -5.04 2.81 11.83
N THR A 65 -5.43 2.28 12.99
CA THR A 65 -6.54 1.33 13.17
C THR A 65 -6.95 1.31 14.63
N ASP A 66 -8.23 1.05 14.90
CA ASP A 66 -8.88 1.13 16.20
C ASP A 66 -8.99 -0.23 16.92
N ASP A 67 -8.62 -1.33 16.26
CA ASP A 67 -8.74 -2.68 16.80
C ASP A 67 -7.46 -3.52 16.68
N ARG A 68 -7.44 -4.66 17.39
CA ARG A 68 -6.28 -5.53 17.45
C ARG A 68 -6.02 -6.23 16.11
N ALA A 69 -7.07 -6.64 15.40
CA ALA A 69 -6.93 -7.32 14.12
C ALA A 69 -6.28 -6.41 13.08
N GLY A 70 -6.66 -5.13 13.04
CA GLY A 70 -6.01 -4.13 12.22
C GLY A 70 -4.56 -3.92 12.61
N GLN A 71 -4.22 -3.86 13.90
CA GLN A 71 -2.81 -3.71 14.33
C GLN A 71 -1.93 -4.87 13.82
N ASP A 72 -2.45 -6.11 13.84
CA ASP A 72 -1.75 -7.28 13.30
C ASP A 72 -1.56 -7.17 11.77
N VAL A 73 -2.55 -6.63 11.05
CA VAL A 73 -2.42 -6.33 9.61
C VAL A 73 -1.37 -5.26 9.37
N LEU A 74 -1.39 -4.16 10.12
CA LEU A 74 -0.42 -3.07 9.97
C LEU A 74 1.01 -3.53 10.25
N ALA A 75 1.22 -4.40 11.25
CA ALA A 75 2.53 -4.97 11.55
C ALA A 75 3.12 -5.76 10.39
N ARG A 76 2.27 -6.50 9.65
CA ARG A 76 2.67 -7.27 8.47
C ARG A 76 2.80 -6.42 7.20
N LEU A 77 1.99 -5.36 7.10
CA LEU A 77 1.93 -4.49 5.93
C LEU A 77 3.09 -3.49 5.87
N ARG A 78 3.46 -2.89 7.01
CA ARG A 78 4.51 -1.85 7.08
C ARG A 78 5.83 -2.27 6.41
N PRO A 79 6.39 -3.47 6.66
CA PRO A 79 7.61 -3.91 5.99
C PRO A 79 7.46 -4.03 4.47
N VAL A 80 6.28 -4.39 3.97
CA VAL A 80 6.02 -4.52 2.53
C VAL A 80 5.91 -3.15 1.86
N LEU A 81 5.28 -2.19 2.54
CA LEU A 81 5.13 -0.82 2.05
C LEU A 81 6.47 -0.06 2.02
N LEU A 82 7.32 -0.29 3.03
CA LEU A 82 8.63 0.37 3.19
C LEU A 82 9.79 -0.41 2.56
N ALA A 83 9.51 -1.56 1.93
CA ALA A 83 10.56 -2.36 1.31
C ALA A 83 11.29 -1.58 0.20
N PRO A 84 12.63 -1.68 0.13
CA PRO A 84 13.46 -0.98 -0.85
C PRO A 84 13.37 -1.54 -2.27
#